data_AF-Q53W04-F1
#
_entry.id   AF-Q53W04-F1
#
_cell.length_a   1.000
_cell.length_b   1.000
_cell.length_c   1.000
_cell.angle_alpha   90.00
_cell.angle_beta   90.00
_cell.angle_gamma   90.00
#
_symmetry.space_group_name_H-M   'P 1'
#
loop_
_entity.id
_entity.type
_entity.pdbx_description
1 polymer ?
#
loop_
_entity_poly.entity_id
_entity_poly.type
_entity_poly.pdbx_seq_one_letter_code
_entity_poly.pdbx_strand_id
1 'polypeptide(L)'
;MGRRSALEGVRLPQGKEPHRGLWLDKFLRSARREDTEAKRVLVREAAGIPEPGEYRAFFKRYRGALEALGAEIREARTLSRLVVGLGGEGVLETALTLHRAYGVPYIPGSALKGLASRYAHLYLEGEAWRRDLARFHRGEAQAGLFGTTEEQGLVVFWDALPLPGKWKLHPDILNPHHPDYYGSVKAPPADWDGPKPVPFLSATGTFLLALSPAPGVSPEEAGPWLRAAWRILAWALREEGVGAKTSSGYGRMALEEPASQGEKPLAPGPSPVLQDLLTWARALSYREVPRFLASQAEAILGLSVEEAQALRRALEERGFLRNPQDLKRWRKEHPGLEGVLAKLGLSA
;
A
#
# COMPACT_ATOMS: atom_id res chain seq x y z
N MET A 1 -27.39 25.05 -28.46
CA MET A 1 -27.22 23.81 -29.24
C MET A 1 -26.25 22.89 -28.50
N GLY A 2 -26.52 21.59 -28.42
CA GLY A 2 -25.55 20.64 -27.87
C GLY A 2 -24.33 20.51 -28.78
N ARG A 3 -23.15 20.21 -28.21
CA ARG A 3 -21.89 20.04 -28.97
C ARG A 3 -22.00 18.98 -30.09
N ARG A 4 -22.98 18.09 -29.99
CA ARG A 4 -23.23 17.00 -30.94
C ARG A 4 -23.89 17.42 -32.26
N SER A 5 -24.55 18.58 -32.38
CA SER A 5 -25.23 18.93 -33.64
C SER A 5 -24.26 19.03 -34.83
N ALA A 6 -23.03 19.47 -34.60
CA ALA A 6 -21.96 19.50 -35.60
C ALA A 6 -21.36 18.11 -35.91
N LEU A 7 -21.63 17.11 -35.06
CA LEU A 7 -21.09 15.75 -35.16
C LEU A 7 -22.15 14.72 -35.58
N GLU A 8 -23.43 15.10 -35.69
CA GLU A 8 -24.54 14.21 -36.09
C GLU A 8 -24.33 13.59 -37.49
N GLY A 9 -23.62 14.29 -38.39
CA GLY A 9 -23.25 13.78 -39.71
C GLY A 9 -21.94 12.99 -39.76
N VAL A 10 -21.16 12.94 -38.68
CA VAL A 10 -19.87 12.25 -38.65
C VAL A 10 -20.10 10.76 -38.43
N ARG A 11 -19.94 9.97 -39.49
CA ARG A 11 -19.93 8.51 -39.40
C ARG A 11 -18.61 8.06 -38.80
N LEU A 12 -18.66 7.30 -37.71
CA LEU A 12 -17.49 6.63 -37.19
C LEU A 12 -16.97 5.63 -38.24
N PRO A 13 -15.64 5.50 -38.42
CA PRO A 13 -15.08 4.52 -39.34
C PRO A 13 -15.59 3.11 -39.01
N GLN A 14 -16.04 2.36 -40.01
CA GLN A 14 -16.48 0.97 -39.81
C GLN A 14 -15.34 0.16 -39.17
N GLY A 15 -15.67 -0.60 -38.12
CA GLY A 15 -14.72 -1.45 -37.39
C GLY A 15 -13.79 -0.72 -36.43
N LYS A 16 -13.98 0.59 -36.18
CA LYS A 16 -13.25 1.34 -35.14
C LYS A 16 -14.18 1.79 -34.03
N GLU A 17 -13.78 1.45 -32.81
CA GLU A 17 -14.47 1.86 -31.59
C GLU A 17 -14.10 3.32 -31.23
N PRO A 18 -15.06 4.13 -30.73
CA PRO A 18 -14.78 5.50 -30.35
C PRO A 18 -13.85 5.58 -29.13
N HIS A 19 -12.99 6.61 -29.08
CA HIS A 19 -12.17 6.84 -27.90
C HIS A 19 -13.05 7.29 -26.72
N ARG A 20 -13.05 6.50 -25.64
CA ARG A 20 -13.94 6.70 -24.48
C ARG A 20 -13.88 8.11 -23.88
N GLY A 21 -12.68 8.65 -23.68
CA GLY A 21 -12.51 9.99 -23.12
C GLY A 21 -13.04 11.09 -24.05
N LEU A 22 -12.92 10.91 -25.37
CA LEU A 22 -13.47 11.86 -26.34
C LEU A 22 -15.00 11.74 -26.40
N TRP A 23 -15.52 10.52 -26.29
CA TRP A 23 -16.96 10.27 -26.21
C TRP A 23 -17.59 11.01 -25.02
N LEU A 24 -16.97 10.92 -23.84
CA LEU A 24 -17.45 11.60 -22.64
C LEU A 24 -17.36 13.13 -22.71
N ASP A 25 -16.28 13.69 -23.27
CA ASP A 25 -16.06 15.15 -23.28
C ASP A 25 -16.75 15.88 -24.45
N LYS A 26 -16.75 15.27 -25.64
CA LYS A 26 -17.16 15.96 -26.88
C LYS A 26 -18.54 15.55 -27.41
N PHE A 27 -19.11 14.41 -26.99
CA PHE A 27 -20.33 13.85 -27.60
C PHE A 27 -21.63 13.99 -26.78
N LEU A 28 -21.72 14.99 -25.89
CA LEU A 28 -22.97 15.26 -25.17
C LEU A 28 -24.09 15.73 -26.12
N ARG A 29 -25.19 14.95 -26.13
CA ARG A 29 -26.43 15.24 -26.89
C ARG A 29 -27.12 16.51 -26.38
N SER A 30 -27.09 16.74 -25.08
CA SER A 30 -27.70 17.88 -24.40
C SER A 30 -26.70 18.50 -23.43
N ALA A 31 -26.55 19.82 -23.49
CA ALA A 31 -25.75 20.58 -22.52
C ALA A 31 -26.61 21.07 -21.34
N ARG A 32 -27.91 20.73 -21.30
CA ARG A 32 -28.80 21.12 -20.20
C ARG A 32 -28.44 20.31 -18.95
N ARG A 33 -28.21 20.99 -17.84
CA ARG A 33 -27.78 20.38 -16.58
C ARG A 33 -28.83 19.39 -16.04
N GLU A 34 -30.10 19.64 -16.34
CA GLU A 34 -31.29 18.87 -15.91
C GLU A 34 -31.53 17.57 -16.71
N ASP A 35 -30.90 17.40 -17.87
CA ASP A 35 -31.15 16.26 -18.76
C ASP A 35 -30.41 15.00 -18.29
N THR A 36 -30.99 14.38 -17.26
CA THR A 36 -30.45 13.20 -16.58
C THR A 36 -30.42 11.97 -17.49
N GLU A 37 -31.40 11.82 -18.38
CA GLU A 37 -31.49 10.68 -19.28
C GLU A 37 -30.38 10.73 -20.35
N ALA A 38 -30.11 11.90 -20.94
CA ALA A 38 -28.99 12.05 -21.88
C ALA A 38 -27.64 11.70 -21.22
N LYS A 39 -27.43 12.11 -19.96
CA LYS A 39 -26.23 11.76 -19.19
C LYS A 39 -26.15 10.26 -18.91
N ARG A 40 -27.26 9.63 -18.53
CA ARG A 40 -27.35 8.18 -18.27
C ARG A 40 -27.00 7.37 -19.52
N VAL A 41 -27.56 7.74 -20.67
CA VAL A 41 -27.27 7.09 -21.96
C VAL A 41 -25.78 7.23 -22.29
N LEU A 42 -25.20 8.42 -22.13
CA LEU A 42 -23.78 8.65 -22.40
C LEU A 42 -22.86 7.81 -21.52
N VAL A 43 -23.14 7.76 -20.22
CA VAL A 43 -22.40 6.93 -19.26
C VAL A 43 -22.48 5.45 -19.64
N ARG A 44 -23.67 4.97 -20.03
CA ARG A 44 -23.87 3.59 -20.47
C ARG A 44 -23.12 3.28 -21.77
N GLU A 45 -23.19 4.17 -22.76
CA GLU A 45 -22.43 4.05 -24.02
C GLU A 45 -20.93 3.99 -23.73
N ALA A 46 -20.40 4.91 -22.91
CA ALA A 46 -18.98 4.97 -22.59
C ALA A 46 -18.46 3.73 -21.81
N ALA A 47 -19.29 3.17 -20.92
CA ALA A 47 -18.98 1.92 -20.22
C ALA A 47 -18.97 0.71 -21.15
N GLY A 48 -19.73 0.75 -22.25
CA GLY A 48 -19.83 -0.31 -23.24
C GLY A 48 -18.69 -0.33 -24.28
N ILE A 49 -17.98 0.78 -24.46
CA ILE A 49 -16.80 0.83 -25.35
C ILE A 49 -15.77 -0.20 -24.84
N PRO A 50 -15.20 -1.06 -25.69
CA PRO A 50 -14.22 -2.06 -25.28
C PRO A 50 -12.83 -1.45 -24.96
N GLU A 51 -11.91 -2.28 -24.48
CA GLU A 51 -10.50 -1.90 -24.35
C GLU A 51 -9.86 -1.72 -25.73
N PRO A 52 -9.14 -0.60 -26.00
CA PRO A 52 -8.43 -0.44 -27.27
C PRO A 52 -7.33 -1.50 -27.45
N GLY A 53 -7.25 -2.08 -28.65
CA GLY A 53 -6.27 -3.15 -28.94
C GLY A 53 -4.81 -2.72 -28.75
N GLU A 54 -4.51 -1.44 -29.00
CA GLU A 54 -3.18 -0.85 -28.86
C GLU A 54 -2.73 -0.73 -27.39
N TYR A 55 -3.68 -0.75 -26.45
CA TYR A 55 -3.39 -0.58 -25.02
C TYR A 55 -2.44 -1.64 -24.49
N ARG A 56 -2.62 -2.90 -24.90
CA ARG A 56 -1.76 -4.01 -24.48
C ARG A 56 -0.29 -3.78 -24.86
N ALA A 57 -0.03 -3.28 -26.06
CA ALA A 57 1.33 -3.00 -26.52
C ALA A 57 1.95 -1.83 -25.76
N PHE A 58 1.17 -0.79 -25.49
CA PHE A 58 1.59 0.32 -24.62
C PHE A 58 1.89 -0.14 -23.19
N PHE A 59 0.99 -0.91 -22.59
CA PHE A 59 1.15 -1.41 -21.23
C PHE A 59 2.43 -2.26 -21.09
N LYS A 60 2.75 -3.08 -22.09
CA LYS A 60 4.01 -3.84 -22.12
C LYS A 60 5.24 -2.92 -22.11
N ARG A 61 5.23 -1.86 -22.92
CA ARG A 61 6.32 -0.86 -22.93
C ARG A 61 6.41 -0.10 -21.60
N TYR A 62 5.27 0.27 -21.03
CA TYR A 62 5.18 0.97 -19.75
C TYR A 62 5.78 0.13 -18.62
N ARG A 63 5.37 -1.14 -18.50
CA ARG A 63 5.94 -2.08 -17.52
C ARG A 63 7.45 -2.23 -17.71
N GLY A 64 7.92 -2.44 -18.94
CA GLY A 64 9.36 -2.57 -19.21
C GLY A 64 10.16 -1.30 -18.88
N ALA A 65 9.58 -0.11 -19.08
CA ALA A 65 10.21 1.14 -18.68
C ALA A 65 10.31 1.28 -17.16
N LEU A 66 9.28 0.88 -16.42
CA LEU A 66 9.33 0.85 -14.95
C LEU A 66 10.40 -0.12 -14.42
N GLU A 67 10.46 -1.32 -14.99
CA GLU A 67 11.48 -2.33 -14.63
C GLU A 67 12.90 -1.81 -14.93
N ALA A 68 13.10 -1.17 -16.08
CA ALA A 68 14.39 -0.55 -16.45
C ALA A 68 14.81 0.59 -15.51
N LEU A 69 13.84 1.27 -14.89
CA LEU A 69 14.08 2.30 -13.87
C LEU A 69 14.30 1.71 -12.47
N GLY A 70 14.31 0.38 -12.33
CA GLY A 70 14.44 -0.30 -11.04
C GLY A 70 13.21 -0.13 -10.14
N ALA A 71 12.03 0.10 -10.73
CA ALA A 71 10.79 0.21 -9.96
C ALA A 71 10.38 -1.17 -9.41
N GLU A 72 10.02 -1.20 -8.13
CA GLU A 72 9.25 -2.30 -7.57
C GLU A 72 7.82 -2.20 -8.10
N ILE A 73 7.26 -3.33 -8.51
CA ILE A 73 5.93 -3.40 -9.12
C ILE A 73 5.07 -4.38 -8.34
N ARG A 74 3.82 -3.98 -8.04
CA ARG A 74 2.82 -4.84 -7.40
C ARG A 74 1.46 -4.66 -8.04
N GLU A 75 0.65 -5.71 -8.04
CA GLU A 75 -0.73 -5.63 -8.52
C GLU A 75 -1.65 -5.24 -7.36
N ALA A 76 -2.64 -4.38 -7.61
CA ALA A 76 -3.69 -4.06 -6.65
C ALA A 76 -5.06 -4.33 -7.26
N ARG A 77 -5.86 -5.18 -6.61
CA ARG A 77 -7.21 -5.51 -7.04
C ARG A 77 -8.22 -4.62 -6.32
N THR A 78 -9.16 -4.04 -7.06
CA THR A 78 -10.29 -3.31 -6.47
C THR A 78 -11.17 -4.26 -5.64
N LEU A 79 -11.40 -3.93 -4.37
CA LEU A 79 -12.35 -4.60 -3.47
C LEU A 79 -13.76 -3.98 -3.59
N SER A 80 -13.82 -2.68 -3.89
CA SER A 80 -15.05 -1.95 -4.17
C SER A 80 -14.96 -1.19 -5.50
N ARG A 81 -16.06 -0.54 -5.91
CA ARG A 81 -16.05 0.35 -7.07
C ARG A 81 -15.00 1.45 -6.87
N LEU A 82 -14.20 1.72 -7.88
CA LEU A 82 -13.21 2.79 -7.90
C LEU A 82 -13.76 3.99 -8.67
N VAL A 83 -13.64 5.19 -8.10
CA VAL A 83 -13.89 6.44 -8.84
C VAL A 83 -12.74 7.39 -8.58
N VAL A 84 -11.92 7.64 -9.59
CA VAL A 84 -10.82 8.60 -9.52
C VAL A 84 -11.22 9.84 -10.34
N GLY A 85 -10.95 11.04 -9.84
CA GLY A 85 -11.12 12.27 -10.64
C GLY A 85 -12.49 12.95 -10.61
N LEU A 86 -13.39 12.55 -9.71
CA LEU A 86 -14.62 13.32 -9.43
C LEU A 86 -14.22 14.76 -9.03
N GLY A 87 -14.39 15.72 -9.96
CA GLY A 87 -13.97 17.11 -9.81
C GLY A 87 -13.04 17.63 -10.92
N GLY A 88 -12.62 16.80 -11.88
CA GLY A 88 -11.94 17.28 -13.09
C GLY A 88 -12.87 18.10 -13.99
N GLU A 89 -12.33 19.10 -14.68
CA GLU A 89 -13.08 19.88 -15.69
C GLU A 89 -13.57 18.94 -16.80
N GLY A 90 -14.88 18.73 -16.86
CA GLY A 90 -15.56 17.93 -17.85
C GLY A 90 -17.03 18.30 -17.88
N VAL A 91 -17.70 18.09 -19.03
CA VAL A 91 -19.12 18.45 -19.18
C VAL A 91 -20.02 17.62 -18.25
N LEU A 92 -19.53 16.44 -17.83
CA LEU A 92 -20.05 15.74 -16.66
C LEU A 92 -19.21 16.18 -15.45
N GLU A 93 -19.86 16.77 -14.44
CA GLU A 93 -19.29 17.11 -13.11
C GLU A 93 -18.73 15.88 -12.35
N THR A 94 -18.81 14.70 -12.96
CA THR A 94 -18.49 13.38 -12.42
C THR A 94 -17.59 12.55 -13.36
N ALA A 95 -16.63 13.20 -14.02
CA ALA A 95 -15.71 12.51 -14.92
C ALA A 95 -14.76 11.58 -14.15
N LEU A 96 -14.68 10.32 -14.58
CA LEU A 96 -13.64 9.40 -14.16
C LEU A 96 -12.32 9.78 -14.85
N THR A 97 -11.19 9.75 -14.14
CA THR A 97 -9.87 9.98 -14.75
C THR A 97 -9.55 8.87 -15.75
N LEU A 98 -9.58 9.22 -17.04
CA LEU A 98 -9.23 8.31 -18.13
C LEU A 98 -7.90 8.71 -18.77
N HIS A 99 -7.09 7.73 -19.13
CA HIS A 99 -5.84 7.95 -19.84
C HIS A 99 -6.14 8.59 -21.19
N ARG A 100 -5.50 9.74 -21.47
CA ARG A 100 -5.85 10.60 -22.60
C ARG A 100 -5.77 9.91 -23.97
N ALA A 101 -4.82 8.98 -24.14
CA ALA A 101 -4.59 8.28 -25.41
C ALA A 101 -5.33 6.94 -25.55
N TYR A 102 -5.66 6.27 -24.44
CA TYR A 102 -6.17 4.89 -24.46
C TYR A 102 -7.55 4.76 -23.81
N GLY A 103 -8.08 5.84 -23.22
CA GLY A 103 -9.39 5.87 -22.60
C GLY A 103 -9.56 4.93 -21.40
N VAL A 104 -8.53 4.23 -20.94
CA VAL A 104 -8.58 3.33 -19.78
C VAL A 104 -8.61 4.13 -18.48
N PRO A 105 -9.31 3.67 -17.43
CA PRO A 105 -9.21 4.32 -16.13
C PRO A 105 -7.80 4.19 -15.58
N TYR A 106 -7.29 5.19 -14.86
CA TYR A 106 -6.02 5.06 -14.14
C TYR A 106 -6.04 5.83 -12.83
N ILE A 107 -5.10 5.49 -11.94
CA ILE A 107 -4.91 6.18 -10.66
C ILE A 107 -3.63 7.00 -10.78
N PRO A 108 -3.69 8.34 -10.74
CA PRO A 108 -2.48 9.15 -10.78
C PRO A 108 -1.54 8.82 -9.61
N GLY A 109 -0.23 8.81 -9.86
CA GLY A 109 0.79 8.60 -8.84
C GLY A 109 0.72 9.65 -7.73
N SER A 110 0.30 10.87 -8.07
CA SER A 110 0.01 11.93 -7.09
C SER A 110 -1.13 11.58 -6.13
N ALA A 111 -2.17 10.87 -6.60
CA ALA A 111 -3.27 10.40 -5.77
C ALA A 111 -2.80 9.31 -4.81
N LEU A 112 -1.95 8.38 -5.27
CA LEU A 112 -1.34 7.35 -4.43
C LEU A 112 -0.41 7.95 -3.37
N LYS A 113 0.47 8.88 -3.78
CA LYS A 113 1.38 9.60 -2.88
C LYS A 113 0.61 10.41 -1.83
N GLY A 114 -0.44 11.11 -2.25
CA GLY A 114 -1.30 11.90 -1.38
C GLY A 114 -2.04 11.04 -0.36
N LEU A 115 -2.60 9.91 -0.80
CA LEU A 115 -3.24 8.92 0.07
C LEU A 115 -2.26 8.38 1.11
N ALA A 116 -1.09 7.89 0.69
CA ALA A 116 -0.08 7.35 1.59
C ALA A 116 0.39 8.41 2.60
N SER A 117 0.68 9.64 2.16
CA SER A 117 1.12 10.72 3.06
C SER A 117 0.03 11.12 4.06
N ARG A 118 -1.24 11.17 3.63
CA ARG A 118 -2.36 11.44 4.55
C ARG A 118 -2.54 10.31 5.55
N TYR A 119 -2.50 9.06 5.09
CA TYR A 119 -2.64 7.90 5.96
C TYR A 119 -1.53 7.88 7.01
N ALA A 120 -0.28 8.06 6.59
CA ALA A 120 0.86 8.16 7.50
C ALA A 120 0.67 9.26 8.56
N HIS A 121 0.20 10.43 8.15
CA HIS A 121 -0.06 11.54 9.07
C HIS A 121 -1.13 11.24 10.11
N LEU A 122 -2.20 10.52 9.74
CA LEU A 122 -3.34 10.30 10.63
C LEU A 122 -3.14 9.09 11.55
N TYR A 123 -2.62 7.98 11.00
CA TYR A 123 -2.68 6.68 11.66
C TYR A 123 -1.34 6.18 12.21
N LEU A 124 -0.19 6.68 11.71
CA LEU A 124 1.09 6.28 12.28
C LEU A 124 1.43 7.10 13.52
N GLU A 125 2.07 6.44 14.48
CA GLU A 125 2.53 7.04 15.72
C GLU A 125 3.86 7.78 15.53
N GLY A 126 4.10 8.77 16.39
CA GLY A 126 5.34 9.56 16.42
C GLY A 126 5.31 10.84 15.59
N GLU A 127 6.03 11.86 16.08
CA GLU A 127 6.11 13.18 15.45
C GLU A 127 6.75 13.14 14.05
N ALA A 128 7.62 12.16 13.79
CA ALA A 128 8.28 11.97 12.50
C ALA A 128 7.30 11.78 11.33
N TRP A 129 6.09 11.24 11.58
CA TRP A 129 5.06 11.04 10.55
C TRP A 129 4.04 12.18 10.46
N ARG A 130 4.09 13.17 11.33
CA ARG A 130 3.12 14.28 11.33
C ARG A 130 3.42 15.29 10.22
N ARG A 131 2.40 16.05 9.81
CA ARG A 131 2.53 17.16 8.86
C ARG A 131 1.59 18.30 9.27
N ASP A 132 2.04 19.51 9.05
CA ASP A 132 1.26 20.73 9.17
C ASP A 132 1.22 21.41 7.80
N LEU A 133 0.06 21.35 7.15
CA LEU A 133 -0.14 21.94 5.83
C LEU A 133 -0.18 23.48 5.87
N ALA A 134 -0.57 24.09 6.99
CA ALA A 134 -0.61 25.54 7.13
C ALA A 134 0.79 26.14 7.28
N ARG A 135 1.70 25.40 7.94
CA ARG A 135 3.10 25.80 8.14
C ARG A 135 4.06 25.19 7.13
N PHE A 136 3.56 24.43 6.15
CA PHE A 136 4.37 23.65 5.19
C PHE A 136 5.43 22.76 5.88
N HIS A 137 5.14 22.30 7.09
CA HIS A 137 6.07 21.55 7.92
C HIS A 137 5.75 20.05 7.88
N ARG A 138 6.79 19.22 7.87
CA ARG A 138 6.70 17.76 7.90
C ARG A 138 7.70 17.23 8.90
N GLY A 139 7.31 16.24 9.70
CA GLY A 139 8.26 15.47 10.51
C GLY A 139 9.27 14.72 9.63
N GLU A 140 10.39 14.31 10.20
CA GLU A 140 11.54 13.76 9.45
C GLU A 140 11.18 12.59 8.52
N ALA A 141 10.37 11.64 8.99
CA ALA A 141 9.96 10.50 8.15
C ALA A 141 8.99 10.90 7.04
N GLN A 142 8.07 11.81 7.33
CA GLN A 142 7.15 12.36 6.36
C GLN A 142 7.88 13.22 5.30
N ALA A 143 8.92 13.95 5.70
CA ALA A 143 9.79 14.72 4.82
C ALA A 143 10.66 13.81 3.95
N GLY A 144 11.35 12.83 4.53
CA GLY A 144 12.21 11.91 3.78
C GLY A 144 11.44 11.11 2.73
N LEU A 145 10.27 10.56 3.08
CA LEU A 145 9.50 9.74 2.15
C LEU A 145 8.83 10.57 1.03
N PHE A 146 8.21 11.70 1.39
CA PHE A 146 7.32 12.43 0.47
C PHE A 146 7.90 13.74 -0.07
N GLY A 147 9.02 14.20 0.48
CA GLY A 147 9.65 15.47 0.16
C GLY A 147 9.03 16.66 0.90
N THR A 148 9.70 17.79 0.80
CA THR A 148 9.27 19.11 1.28
C THR A 148 9.15 20.08 0.10
N THR A 149 9.06 21.39 0.38
CA THR A 149 9.16 22.42 -0.66
C THR A 149 10.59 22.65 -1.13
N GLU A 150 11.59 22.24 -0.34
CA GLU A 150 13.01 22.48 -0.60
C GLU A 150 13.72 21.21 -1.08
N GLU A 151 13.25 20.04 -0.63
CA GLU A 151 13.89 18.75 -0.89
C GLU A 151 12.91 17.77 -1.54
N GLN A 152 13.42 16.99 -2.51
CA GLN A 152 12.67 15.89 -3.09
C GLN A 152 12.48 14.74 -2.07
N GLY A 153 11.39 13.99 -2.22
CA GLY A 153 11.23 12.74 -1.47
C GLY A 153 12.07 11.61 -2.07
N LEU A 154 12.36 10.60 -1.27
CA LEU A 154 13.23 9.47 -1.66
C LEU A 154 12.54 8.44 -2.56
N VAL A 155 11.21 8.49 -2.69
CA VAL A 155 10.40 7.53 -3.45
C VAL A 155 9.50 8.22 -4.48
N VAL A 156 9.51 7.70 -5.71
CA VAL A 156 8.60 8.09 -6.80
C VAL A 156 7.39 7.17 -6.80
N PHE A 157 6.19 7.77 -6.86
CA PHE A 157 4.93 7.07 -7.03
C PHE A 157 4.48 7.20 -8.48
N TRP A 158 4.45 6.09 -9.21
CA TRP A 158 4.06 6.08 -10.62
C TRP A 158 2.54 5.93 -10.78
N ASP A 159 2.03 6.36 -11.93
CA ASP A 159 0.62 6.20 -12.30
C ASP A 159 0.23 4.72 -12.35
N ALA A 160 -0.83 4.34 -11.62
CA ALA A 160 -1.30 2.96 -11.66
C ALA A 160 -2.22 2.73 -12.85
N LEU A 161 -1.79 1.83 -13.73
CA LEU A 161 -2.51 1.47 -14.95
C LEU A 161 -3.17 0.08 -14.81
N PRO A 162 -4.41 -0.11 -15.31
CA PRO A 162 -5.09 -1.39 -15.20
C PRO A 162 -4.40 -2.46 -16.06
N LEU A 163 -4.39 -3.70 -15.59
CA LEU A 163 -3.85 -4.79 -16.39
C LEU A 163 -4.74 -5.04 -17.61
N PRO A 164 -4.17 -5.19 -18.83
CA PRO A 164 -4.94 -5.40 -20.04
C PRO A 164 -5.94 -6.56 -19.90
N GLY A 165 -7.21 -6.29 -20.18
CA GLY A 165 -8.29 -7.27 -20.06
C GLY A 165 -8.73 -7.64 -18.63
N LYS A 166 -8.15 -7.05 -17.57
CA LYS A 166 -8.53 -7.29 -16.16
C LYS A 166 -9.26 -6.10 -15.51
N TRP A 167 -9.96 -5.28 -16.28
CA TRP A 167 -10.75 -4.16 -15.75
C TRP A 167 -12.05 -3.97 -16.52
N LYS A 168 -12.99 -3.25 -15.91
CA LYS A 168 -14.29 -2.93 -16.49
C LYS A 168 -14.81 -1.61 -15.92
N LEU A 169 -15.50 -0.84 -16.76
CA LEU A 169 -16.27 0.32 -16.35
C LEU A 169 -17.75 -0.03 -16.18
N HIS A 170 -18.38 0.67 -15.25
CA HIS A 170 -19.75 0.43 -14.87
C HIS A 170 -20.50 1.76 -14.80
N PRO A 171 -21.73 1.82 -15.34
CA PRO A 171 -22.62 2.92 -15.05
C PRO A 171 -23.05 2.84 -13.59
N ASP A 172 -23.02 3.98 -12.91
CA ASP A 172 -23.35 4.11 -11.50
C ASP A 172 -24.19 5.37 -11.27
N ILE A 173 -24.81 5.52 -10.10
CA ILE A 173 -25.72 6.63 -9.83
C ILE A 173 -25.61 7.15 -8.39
N LEU A 174 -25.65 8.48 -8.25
CA LEU A 174 -25.76 9.16 -6.97
C LEU A 174 -27.10 9.88 -6.93
N ASN A 175 -27.87 9.72 -5.85
CA ASN A 175 -29.16 10.39 -5.69
C ASN A 175 -29.14 11.27 -4.43
N PRO A 176 -28.59 12.50 -4.46
CA PRO A 176 -28.73 13.44 -3.36
C PRO A 176 -30.21 13.83 -3.21
N HIS A 177 -30.72 13.73 -1.99
CA HIS A 177 -32.10 14.10 -1.65
C HIS A 177 -32.21 15.57 -1.24
N HIS A 178 -31.23 16.13 -0.52
CA HIS A 178 -31.27 17.52 -0.03
C HIS A 178 -30.11 18.38 -0.57
N PRO A 179 -30.03 18.60 -1.90
CA PRO A 179 -28.92 19.30 -2.52
C PRO A 179 -28.80 20.76 -2.05
N ASP A 180 -29.90 21.39 -1.66
CA ASP A 180 -29.92 22.80 -1.24
C ASP A 180 -29.51 22.96 0.24
N TYR A 181 -29.64 21.89 1.03
CA TYR A 181 -29.07 21.79 2.38
C TYR A 181 -27.56 21.62 2.34
N TYR A 182 -27.07 20.70 1.50
CA TYR A 182 -25.63 20.43 1.36
C TYR A 182 -24.91 21.45 0.46
N GLY A 183 -25.66 22.29 -0.26
CA GLY A 183 -25.16 23.32 -1.17
C GLY A 183 -24.94 24.67 -0.50
N SER A 184 -24.69 25.69 -1.32
CA SER A 184 -24.42 27.07 -0.87
C SER A 184 -25.62 27.76 -0.23
N VAL A 185 -26.84 27.27 -0.48
CA VAL A 185 -28.10 27.86 -0.03
C VAL A 185 -28.38 27.57 1.45
N LYS A 186 -27.82 26.47 2.01
CA LYS A 186 -27.99 26.02 3.40
C LYS A 186 -29.46 26.03 3.87
N ALA A 187 -30.41 25.71 2.98
CA ALA A 187 -31.81 25.59 3.35
C ALA A 187 -32.00 24.35 4.24
N PRO A 188 -32.84 24.40 5.30
CA PRO A 188 -33.13 23.21 6.10
C PRO A 188 -33.69 22.10 5.21
N PRO A 189 -33.30 20.82 5.45
CA PRO A 189 -33.74 19.71 4.62
C PRO A 189 -35.26 19.56 4.76
N ALA A 190 -35.95 19.39 3.64
CA ALA A 190 -37.40 19.24 3.62
C ALA A 190 -37.81 17.88 3.08
N ASP A 191 -38.87 17.30 3.66
CA ASP A 191 -39.37 15.97 3.29
C ASP A 191 -39.91 15.89 1.85
N TRP A 192 -40.14 17.03 1.20
CA TRP A 192 -40.60 17.13 -0.19
C TRP A 192 -39.45 17.35 -1.19
N ASP A 193 -38.19 17.35 -0.76
CA ASP A 193 -37.06 17.46 -1.67
C ASP A 193 -36.94 16.18 -2.52
N GLY A 194 -37.09 16.35 -3.84
CA GLY A 194 -37.00 15.23 -4.78
C GLY A 194 -35.54 14.78 -5.02
N PRO A 195 -35.29 13.46 -5.21
CA PRO A 195 -33.95 12.98 -5.53
C PRO A 195 -33.47 13.59 -6.85
N LYS A 196 -32.21 14.03 -6.90
CA LYS A 196 -31.56 14.51 -8.13
C LYS A 196 -30.56 13.45 -8.64
N PRO A 197 -30.94 12.51 -9.51
CA PRO A 197 -30.04 11.44 -9.91
C PRO A 197 -28.88 11.99 -10.75
N VAL A 198 -27.66 11.62 -10.38
CA VAL A 198 -26.42 11.99 -11.05
C VAL A 198 -25.73 10.72 -11.52
N PRO A 199 -25.89 10.34 -12.80
CA PRO A 199 -25.17 9.22 -13.39
C PRO A 199 -23.66 9.51 -13.45
N PHE A 200 -22.83 8.50 -13.18
CA PHE A 200 -21.38 8.59 -13.31
C PHE A 200 -20.75 7.24 -13.67
N LEU A 201 -19.45 7.25 -14.00
CA LEU A 201 -18.69 6.03 -14.27
C LEU A 201 -17.90 5.59 -13.04
N SER A 202 -17.96 4.29 -12.75
CA SER A 202 -17.09 3.63 -11.78
C SER A 202 -16.29 2.50 -12.43
N ALA A 203 -15.14 2.16 -11.86
CA ALA A 203 -14.23 1.14 -12.37
C ALA A 203 -14.10 -0.03 -11.39
N THR A 204 -13.82 -1.21 -11.93
CA THR A 204 -13.30 -2.36 -11.18
C THR A 204 -12.16 -2.98 -11.97
N GLY A 205 -11.17 -3.54 -11.31
CA GLY A 205 -10.12 -4.30 -11.98
C GLY A 205 -8.90 -4.53 -11.12
N THR A 206 -7.85 -5.02 -11.77
CA THR A 206 -6.52 -5.14 -11.18
C THR A 206 -5.60 -4.11 -11.83
N PHE A 207 -4.91 -3.32 -11.02
CA PHE A 207 -4.04 -2.23 -11.44
C PHE A 207 -2.59 -2.55 -11.11
N LEU A 208 -1.69 -2.15 -12.00
CA LEU A 208 -0.25 -2.19 -11.79
C LEU A 208 0.18 -0.95 -11.04
N LEU A 209 0.65 -1.11 -9.80
CA LEU A 209 1.26 -0.04 -9.02
C LEU A 209 2.76 -0.19 -9.09
N ALA A 210 3.48 0.93 -9.12
CA ALA A 210 4.93 0.92 -9.12
C ALA A 210 5.51 2.04 -8.26
N LEU A 211 6.55 1.70 -7.49
CA LEU A 211 7.35 2.63 -6.71
C LEU A 211 8.82 2.46 -7.09
N SER A 212 9.55 3.55 -7.24
CA SER A 212 11.00 3.49 -7.51
C SER A 212 11.77 4.45 -6.62
N PRO A 213 13.09 4.26 -6.45
CA PRO A 213 13.96 5.30 -5.93
C PRO A 213 13.78 6.60 -6.72
N ALA A 214 13.89 7.73 -6.04
CA ALA A 214 13.95 9.02 -6.71
C ALA A 214 15.26 9.20 -7.49
N PRO A 215 15.28 10.03 -8.55
CA PRO A 215 16.50 10.32 -9.29
C PRO A 215 17.63 10.78 -8.36
N GLY A 216 18.78 10.12 -8.44
CA GLY A 216 19.95 10.40 -7.61
C GLY A 216 19.99 9.67 -6.26
N VAL A 217 18.96 8.90 -5.90
CA VAL A 217 18.93 8.09 -4.68
C VAL A 217 19.37 6.66 -4.98
N SER A 218 20.31 6.13 -4.20
CA SER A 218 20.77 4.74 -4.38
C SER A 218 19.68 3.73 -3.97
N PRO A 219 19.64 2.53 -4.58
CA PRO A 219 18.69 1.48 -4.17
C PRO A 219 18.79 1.10 -2.68
N GLU A 220 20.00 1.15 -2.12
CA GLU A 220 20.27 0.82 -0.72
C GLU A 220 19.64 1.86 0.23
N GLU A 221 19.82 3.15 -0.09
CA GLU A 221 19.22 4.26 0.64
C GLU A 221 17.69 4.27 0.50
N ALA A 222 17.17 4.03 -0.71
CA ALA A 222 15.73 3.99 -0.97
C ALA A 222 15.04 2.76 -0.37
N GLY A 223 15.75 1.65 -0.15
CA GLY A 223 15.17 0.37 0.24
C GLY A 223 14.25 0.41 1.48
N PRO A 224 14.68 0.98 2.63
CA PRO A 224 13.81 1.16 3.79
C PRO A 224 12.57 2.00 3.49
N TRP A 225 12.72 3.06 2.70
CA TRP A 225 11.62 3.96 2.32
C TRP A 225 10.63 3.31 1.37
N LEU A 226 11.09 2.52 0.40
CA LEU A 226 10.25 1.72 -0.49
C LEU A 226 9.42 0.71 0.30
N ARG A 227 10.03 -0.01 1.25
CA ARG A 227 9.31 -0.94 2.14
C ARG A 227 8.26 -0.22 2.98
N ALA A 228 8.59 0.93 3.57
CA ALA A 228 7.65 1.73 4.32
C ALA A 228 6.50 2.23 3.42
N ALA A 229 6.83 2.77 2.24
CA ALA A 229 5.85 3.26 1.27
C ALA A 229 4.86 2.19 0.86
N TRP A 230 5.34 0.98 0.51
CA TRP A 230 4.47 -0.13 0.15
C TRP A 230 3.53 -0.54 1.28
N ARG A 231 4.05 -0.61 2.51
CA ARG A 231 3.25 -1.01 3.68
C ARG A 231 2.19 0.03 4.00
N ILE A 232 2.56 1.30 4.03
CA ILE A 232 1.64 2.43 4.22
C ILE A 232 0.58 2.43 3.12
N LEU A 233 0.98 2.24 1.86
CA LEU A 233 0.06 2.24 0.73
C LEU A 233 -0.90 1.05 0.77
N ALA A 234 -0.43 -0.14 1.19
CA ALA A 234 -1.28 -1.32 1.36
C ALA A 234 -2.38 -1.07 2.41
N TRP A 235 -2.04 -0.52 3.58
CA TRP A 235 -3.00 -0.17 4.61
C TRP A 235 -3.96 0.92 4.14
N ALA A 236 -3.43 2.00 3.55
CA ALA A 236 -4.23 3.11 3.08
C ALA A 236 -5.23 2.72 1.99
N LEU A 237 -4.82 1.88 1.03
CA LEU A 237 -5.70 1.36 -0.01
C LEU A 237 -6.82 0.47 0.55
N ARG A 238 -6.51 -0.32 1.58
CA ARG A 238 -7.46 -1.24 2.20
C ARG A 238 -8.46 -0.54 3.11
N GLU A 239 -8.01 0.44 3.89
CA GLU A 239 -8.79 1.05 4.98
C GLU A 239 -9.47 2.36 4.57
N GLU A 240 -8.75 3.24 3.87
CA GLU A 240 -9.24 4.56 3.46
C GLU A 240 -9.71 4.58 2.00
N GLY A 241 -9.06 3.81 1.13
CA GLY A 241 -9.33 3.79 -0.30
C GLY A 241 -8.81 5.01 -1.06
N VAL A 242 -8.71 4.87 -2.38
CA VAL A 242 -8.19 5.90 -3.28
C VAL A 242 -9.26 6.46 -4.20
N GLY A 243 -9.14 7.74 -4.55
CA GLY A 243 -10.10 8.44 -5.38
C GLY A 243 -11.15 9.17 -4.54
N ALA A 244 -12.38 9.20 -5.04
CA ALA A 244 -13.47 9.95 -4.45
C ALA A 244 -14.58 9.03 -3.93
N LYS A 245 -15.47 9.59 -3.10
CA LYS A 245 -16.55 8.87 -2.40
C LYS A 245 -16.03 7.73 -1.50
N THR A 246 -14.82 7.89 -0.97
CA THR A 246 -14.17 6.92 -0.08
C THR A 246 -14.93 6.72 1.24
N SER A 247 -15.64 7.74 1.73
CA SER A 247 -16.54 7.66 2.89
C SER A 247 -17.75 6.76 2.65
N SER A 248 -18.17 6.59 1.40
CA SER A 248 -19.24 5.66 0.98
C SER A 248 -18.68 4.30 0.57
N GLY A 249 -17.42 3.99 0.88
CA GLY A 249 -16.78 2.70 0.63
C GLY A 249 -16.15 2.54 -0.75
N TYR A 250 -16.14 3.56 -1.61
CA TYR A 250 -15.45 3.48 -2.91
C TYR A 250 -13.92 3.46 -2.75
N GLY A 251 -13.24 2.95 -3.77
CA GLY A 251 -11.79 3.04 -3.91
C GLY A 251 -10.98 2.07 -3.04
N ARG A 252 -11.62 1.11 -2.36
CA ARG A 252 -10.89 0.10 -1.57
C ARG A 252 -10.19 -0.88 -2.49
N MET A 253 -8.93 -1.17 -2.20
CA MET A 253 -8.11 -2.10 -2.97
C MET A 253 -7.30 -3.01 -2.06
N ALA A 254 -7.08 -4.24 -2.51
CA ALA A 254 -6.11 -5.15 -1.92
C ALA A 254 -4.85 -5.15 -2.78
N LEU A 255 -3.74 -4.71 -2.21
CA LEU A 255 -2.44 -4.85 -2.82
C LEU A 255 -1.99 -6.31 -2.67
N GLU A 256 -1.50 -6.91 -3.76
CA GLU A 256 -0.82 -8.19 -3.67
C GLU A 256 0.42 -8.02 -2.80
N GLU A 257 0.47 -8.80 -1.73
CA GLU A 257 1.71 -9.06 -1.00
C GLU A 257 2.73 -9.55 -2.03
N PRO A 258 3.99 -9.09 -1.97
CA PRO A 258 5.00 -9.67 -2.84
C PRO A 258 4.95 -11.17 -2.62
N ALA A 259 4.96 -11.96 -3.70
CA ALA A 259 5.22 -13.39 -3.58
C ALA A 259 6.44 -13.47 -2.68
N SER A 260 6.28 -14.07 -1.51
CA SER A 260 7.38 -14.22 -0.58
C SER A 260 8.46 -14.92 -1.39
N GLN A 261 9.47 -14.17 -1.83
CA GLN A 261 10.76 -14.75 -2.16
C GLN A 261 11.09 -15.46 -0.87
N GLY A 262 10.94 -16.79 -0.89
CA GLY A 262 10.49 -17.56 0.26
C GLY A 262 10.99 -16.92 1.52
N GLU A 263 10.07 -16.50 2.40
CA GLU A 263 10.44 -16.20 3.76
C GLU A 263 11.27 -17.41 4.18
N LYS A 264 12.59 -17.27 4.13
CA LYS A 264 13.50 -18.09 4.90
C LYS A 264 12.88 -17.90 6.26
N PRO A 265 12.25 -18.95 6.85
CA PRO A 265 11.40 -18.77 8.01
C PRO A 265 12.16 -17.83 8.92
N LEU A 266 11.53 -16.73 9.36
CA LEU A 266 12.10 -15.92 10.44
C LEU A 266 12.69 -16.94 11.39
N ALA A 267 14.02 -16.96 11.55
CA ALA A 267 14.69 -18.00 12.31
C ALA A 267 13.83 -18.15 13.57
N PRO A 268 13.24 -19.34 13.82
CA PRO A 268 12.19 -19.47 14.81
C PRO A 268 12.69 -18.74 16.04
N GLY A 269 11.92 -17.76 16.51
CA GLY A 269 12.29 -17.03 17.72
C GLY A 269 12.74 -18.03 18.78
N PRO A 270 13.69 -17.66 19.66
CA PRO A 270 14.29 -18.61 20.59
C PRO A 270 13.21 -19.51 21.18
N SER A 271 13.40 -20.83 21.16
CA SER A 271 12.36 -21.75 21.61
C SER A 271 11.87 -21.35 23.00
N PRO A 272 10.62 -21.69 23.37
CA PRO A 272 10.11 -21.40 24.71
C PRO A 272 11.10 -21.83 25.82
N VAL A 273 11.77 -22.97 25.61
CA VAL A 273 12.83 -23.50 26.49
C VAL A 273 14.02 -22.53 26.57
N LEU A 274 14.53 -22.03 25.44
CA LEU A 274 15.62 -21.06 25.45
C LEU A 274 15.19 -19.71 26.09
N GLN A 275 13.97 -19.25 25.85
CA GLN A 275 13.46 -18.01 26.45
C GLN A 275 13.41 -18.08 27.98
N ASP A 276 12.96 -19.21 28.52
CA ASP A 276 12.96 -19.47 29.95
C ASP A 276 14.39 -19.46 30.50
N LEU A 277 15.31 -20.20 29.86
CA LEU A 277 16.72 -20.27 30.28
C LEU A 277 17.40 -18.90 30.26
N LEU A 278 17.15 -18.08 29.23
CA LEU A 278 17.69 -16.72 29.14
C LEU A 278 17.12 -15.80 30.22
N THR A 279 15.83 -15.96 30.55
CA THR A 279 15.18 -15.19 31.61
C THR A 279 15.79 -15.51 32.98
N TRP A 280 16.04 -16.79 33.25
CA TRP A 280 16.70 -17.22 34.49
C TRP A 280 18.16 -16.78 34.54
N ALA A 281 18.90 -16.90 33.44
CA ALA A 281 20.30 -16.47 33.35
C ALA A 281 20.49 -14.96 33.64
N ARG A 282 19.50 -14.13 33.31
CA ARG A 282 19.51 -12.68 33.63
C ARG A 282 19.42 -12.39 35.13
N ALA A 283 18.64 -13.20 35.86
CA ALA A 283 18.39 -13.05 37.30
C ALA A 283 19.40 -13.79 38.19
N LEU A 284 20.25 -14.62 37.60
CA LEU A 284 21.17 -15.51 38.31
C LEU A 284 22.34 -14.76 38.96
N SER A 285 22.77 -15.20 40.15
CA SER A 285 24.04 -14.79 40.75
C SER A 285 25.17 -15.78 40.45
N TYR A 286 26.44 -15.33 40.49
CA TYR A 286 27.60 -16.18 40.15
C TYR A 286 27.67 -17.50 40.94
N ARG A 287 27.25 -17.48 42.21
CA ARG A 287 27.30 -18.66 43.10
C ARG A 287 26.26 -19.72 42.73
N GLU A 288 25.20 -19.34 42.02
CA GLU A 288 24.09 -20.21 41.66
C GLU A 288 24.27 -20.85 40.28
N VAL A 289 25.23 -20.36 39.49
CA VAL A 289 25.59 -20.85 38.16
C VAL A 289 25.76 -22.37 38.08
N PRO A 290 26.61 -23.03 38.91
CA PRO A 290 26.80 -24.47 38.80
C PRO A 290 25.52 -25.25 39.09
N ARG A 291 24.73 -24.80 40.08
CA ARG A 291 23.46 -25.43 40.46
C ARG A 291 22.39 -25.25 39.38
N PHE A 292 22.33 -24.07 38.76
CA PHE A 292 21.42 -23.78 37.64
C PHE A 292 21.75 -24.61 36.40
N LEU A 293 23.02 -24.68 36.00
CA LEU A 293 23.43 -25.51 34.85
C LEU A 293 23.14 -26.99 35.09
N ALA A 294 23.25 -27.45 36.35
CA ALA A 294 22.96 -28.83 36.72
C ALA A 294 21.45 -29.11 36.76
N SER A 295 20.64 -28.20 37.33
CA SER A 295 19.19 -28.38 37.43
C SER A 295 18.47 -28.25 36.08
N GLN A 296 19.04 -27.50 35.14
CA GLN A 296 18.53 -27.32 33.79
C GLN A 296 19.28 -28.17 32.75
N ALA A 297 20.04 -29.18 33.18
CA ALA A 297 20.91 -29.96 32.30
C ALA A 297 20.14 -30.60 31.12
N GLU A 298 18.97 -31.19 31.38
CA GLU A 298 18.13 -31.81 30.34
C GLU A 298 17.64 -30.78 29.32
N ALA A 299 17.14 -29.63 29.79
CA ALA A 299 16.70 -28.54 28.93
C ALA A 299 17.83 -27.98 28.06
N ILE A 300 19.03 -27.79 28.64
CA ILE A 300 20.21 -27.27 27.92
C ILE A 300 20.73 -28.28 26.89
N LEU A 301 20.77 -29.57 27.24
CA LEU A 301 21.20 -30.63 26.32
C LEU A 301 20.25 -30.78 25.12
N GLY A 302 18.95 -30.53 25.33
CA GLY A 302 17.91 -30.54 24.32
C GLY A 302 17.90 -29.35 23.35
N LEU A 303 18.67 -28.29 23.62
CA LEU A 303 18.77 -27.12 22.73
C LEU A 303 19.41 -27.47 21.38
N SER A 304 19.05 -26.75 20.32
CA SER A 304 19.84 -26.75 19.08
C SER A 304 21.23 -26.14 19.30
N VAL A 305 22.14 -26.29 18.32
CA VAL A 305 23.51 -25.75 18.43
C VAL A 305 23.48 -24.22 18.51
N GLU A 306 22.62 -23.59 17.72
CA GLU A 306 22.42 -22.15 17.68
C GLU A 306 21.85 -21.61 19.00
N GLU A 307 20.91 -22.33 19.60
CA GLU A 307 20.30 -21.94 20.89
C GLU A 307 21.27 -22.12 22.06
N ALA A 308 22.07 -23.19 22.05
CA ALA A 308 23.13 -23.37 23.05
C ALA A 308 24.18 -22.25 22.97
N GLN A 309 24.53 -21.81 21.75
CA GLN A 309 25.40 -20.64 21.56
C GLN A 309 24.77 -19.33 22.06
N ALA A 310 23.47 -19.15 21.87
CA ALA A 310 22.75 -17.97 22.39
C ALA A 310 22.75 -17.94 23.93
N LEU A 311 22.48 -19.07 24.59
CA LEU A 311 22.56 -19.20 26.04
C LEU A 311 23.99 -18.95 26.56
N ARG A 312 24.99 -19.52 25.88
CA ARG A 312 26.42 -19.30 26.22
C ARG A 312 26.77 -17.81 26.19
N ARG A 313 26.40 -17.08 25.13
CA ARG A 313 26.67 -15.64 25.01
C ARG A 313 26.06 -14.86 26.16
N ALA A 314 24.83 -15.17 26.55
CA ALA A 314 24.17 -14.52 27.70
C ALA A 314 24.91 -14.77 29.03
N LEU A 315 25.43 -15.99 29.24
CA LEU A 315 26.24 -16.31 30.43
C LEU A 315 27.63 -15.64 30.39
N GLU A 316 28.23 -15.48 29.20
CA GLU A 316 29.51 -14.77 28.99
C GLU A 316 29.39 -13.27 29.22
N GLU A 317 28.31 -12.64 28.75
CA GLU A 317 28.00 -11.21 28.99
C GLU A 317 27.87 -10.91 30.48
N ARG A 318 27.29 -11.86 31.24
CA ARG A 318 27.21 -11.81 32.71
C ARG A 318 28.56 -12.08 33.41
N GLY A 319 29.58 -12.49 32.66
CA GLY A 319 30.91 -12.79 33.16
C GLY A 319 31.05 -14.16 33.82
N PHE A 320 30.04 -15.03 33.71
CA PHE A 320 29.97 -16.30 34.45
C PHE A 320 30.94 -17.36 33.93
N LEU A 321 31.40 -17.24 32.68
CA LEU A 321 32.21 -18.25 32.00
C LEU A 321 33.67 -17.80 31.78
N ARG A 322 34.10 -16.71 32.42
CA ARG A 322 35.41 -16.08 32.18
C ARG A 322 36.59 -16.81 32.83
N ASN A 323 36.37 -17.57 33.91
CA ASN A 323 37.44 -18.20 34.69
C ASN A 323 37.52 -19.73 34.42
N PRO A 324 38.58 -20.22 33.73
CA PRO A 324 38.74 -21.64 33.44
C PRO A 324 38.90 -22.54 34.68
N GLN A 325 39.38 -21.99 35.80
CA GLN A 325 39.55 -22.76 37.04
C GLN A 325 38.20 -23.07 37.70
N ASP A 326 37.24 -22.15 37.61
CA ASP A 326 35.89 -22.34 38.14
C ASP A 326 35.11 -23.40 37.36
N LEU A 327 35.29 -23.43 36.03
CA LEU A 327 34.70 -24.48 35.19
C LEU A 327 35.21 -25.88 35.55
N LYS A 328 36.52 -26.01 35.83
CA LYS A 328 37.11 -27.28 36.29
C LYS A 328 36.57 -27.70 37.66
N ARG A 329 36.39 -26.73 38.56
CA ARG A 329 35.82 -26.96 39.88
C ARG A 329 34.36 -27.42 39.78
N TRP A 330 33.53 -26.75 38.99
CA TRP A 330 32.12 -27.10 38.80
C TRP A 330 31.93 -28.50 38.21
N ARG A 331 32.78 -28.92 37.25
CA ARG A 331 32.80 -30.29 36.72
C ARG A 331 33.03 -31.34 37.82
N LYS A 332 33.93 -31.06 38.76
CA LYS A 332 34.25 -31.98 39.87
C LYS A 332 33.12 -32.04 40.90
N GLU A 333 32.45 -30.93 41.15
CA GLU A 333 31.34 -30.83 42.12
C GLU A 333 30.02 -31.40 41.56
N HIS A 334 29.83 -31.37 40.24
CA HIS A 334 28.62 -31.86 39.57
C HIS A 334 28.96 -32.68 38.31
N PRO A 335 29.03 -34.02 38.42
CA PRO A 335 29.39 -34.89 37.29
C PRO A 335 28.50 -34.74 36.05
N GLY A 336 27.23 -34.35 36.23
CA GLY A 336 26.29 -34.10 35.12
C GLY A 336 26.55 -32.84 34.29
N LEU A 337 27.47 -31.96 34.71
CA LEU A 337 27.79 -30.72 33.99
C LEU A 337 28.71 -30.93 32.79
N GLU A 338 29.36 -32.09 32.67
CA GLU A 338 30.31 -32.34 31.58
C GLU A 338 29.62 -32.23 30.20
N GLY A 339 28.47 -32.87 30.04
CA GLY A 339 27.67 -32.78 28.81
C GLY A 339 27.12 -31.38 28.55
N VAL A 340 26.70 -30.66 29.60
CA VAL A 340 26.15 -29.30 29.50
C VAL A 340 27.22 -28.30 29.04
N LEU A 341 28.41 -28.36 29.64
CA LEU A 341 29.53 -27.50 29.26
C LEU A 341 30.02 -27.82 27.84
N ALA A 342 30.02 -29.10 27.44
CA ALA A 342 30.34 -29.50 26.07
C ALA A 342 29.32 -28.95 25.07
N LYS A 343 28.01 -29.01 25.39
CA LYS A 343 26.93 -28.46 24.57
C LYS A 343 27.06 -26.94 24.39
N LEU A 344 27.52 -26.22 25.40
CA LEU A 344 27.82 -24.79 25.35
C LEU A 344 29.16 -24.46 24.64
N GLY A 345 29.89 -25.47 24.15
CA GLY A 345 31.18 -25.29 23.46
C GLY A 345 32.30 -24.81 24.38
N LEU A 346 32.23 -25.14 25.67
CA LEU A 346 33.21 -24.80 26.71
C LEU A 346 34.12 -26.00 27.06
N SER A 347 34.28 -26.92 26.11
CA SER A 347 35.24 -28.02 26.22
C SER A 347 36.66 -27.47 26.09
N ALA A 348 37.36 -27.35 27.21
CA ALA A 348 38.78 -27.66 27.25
C ALA A 348 38.94 -29.16 27.44
#